data_AF-A0A0Q5FEC8-F1
#
_entry.id   AF-A0A0Q5FEC8-F1
#
_cell.length_a   1.000
_cell.length_b   1.000
_cell.length_c   1.000
_cell.angle_alpha   90.00
_cell.angle_beta   90.00
_cell.angle_gamma   90.00
#
_symmetry.space_group_name_H-M   'P 1'
#
loop_
_entity.id
_entity.type
_entity.pdbx_description
1 polymer ?
#
loop_
_entity_poly.entity_id
_entity_poly.type
_entity_poly.pdbx_seq_one_letter_code
_entity_poly.pdbx_strand_id
1 'polypeptide(L)'
;MTARLITILIALILTPIALILLSVGGQTVNLTLLAYGFDGYLAPLVGSLLLQALGLALLILVVLTGIWSSAGLIVVGISSIVPLIVAVFPVTLSWIIRILPRDWGDGLVYGVPLVVLAPLGAMGLVLALVRRDPRPRGTALSVIGIVAAPLLLTAGAWALTWGIADGALFALQRFEFDLRPGAASAVFAGVLLVIAGIAVTRWSPFALVLPALALLVASILLIAAPETAFPLLFELPRGLNTVVPTLLLYGGGAAAGLLYLVFTVVLLRVRTQPRLTPDGSAHSGDASSAQAQYSTGQYADVQYPGAQYPGAQNAQNAQTQYPPAQFPPTAMQHPYPPSPGQQPPPAPYPPQPGP
;
A
#
# COMPACT_ATOMS: atom_id res chain seq x y z
N MET A 1 -9.17 -14.38 15.68
CA MET A 1 -9.89 -13.08 15.70
C MET A 1 -9.22 -12.04 16.60
N THR A 2 -8.67 -12.44 17.74
CA THR A 2 -7.94 -11.58 18.71
C THR A 2 -6.85 -10.70 18.07
N ALA A 3 -5.96 -11.26 17.24
CA ALA A 3 -4.90 -10.47 16.59
C ALA A 3 -5.45 -9.32 15.72
N ARG A 4 -6.60 -9.50 15.06
CA ARG A 4 -7.22 -8.43 14.25
C ARG A 4 -7.72 -7.30 15.14
N LEU A 5 -8.43 -7.63 16.22
CA LEU A 5 -8.92 -6.66 17.20
C LEU A 5 -7.77 -5.85 17.81
N ILE A 6 -6.68 -6.50 18.21
CA ILE A 6 -5.50 -5.82 18.76
C ILE A 6 -4.91 -4.85 17.74
N THR A 7 -4.72 -5.27 16.47
CA THR A 7 -4.20 -4.35 15.44
C THR A 7 -5.15 -3.19 15.15
N ILE A 8 -6.46 -3.39 15.23
CA ILE A 8 -7.45 -2.31 15.05
C ILE A 8 -7.35 -1.32 16.21
N LEU A 9 -7.30 -1.81 17.45
CA LEU A 9 -7.19 -0.98 18.64
C LEU A 9 -5.90 -0.15 18.63
N ILE A 10 -4.76 -0.80 18.35
CA ILE A 10 -3.46 -0.11 18.24
C ILE A 10 -3.52 0.96 17.15
N ALA A 11 -4.05 0.63 15.97
CA ALA A 11 -4.11 1.57 14.86
C ALA A 11 -5.04 2.77 15.16
N LEU A 12 -6.19 2.53 15.79
CA LEU A 12 -7.13 3.59 16.18
C LEU A 12 -6.58 4.53 17.26
N ILE A 13 -5.74 4.04 18.18
CA ILE A 13 -5.15 4.85 19.25
C ILE A 13 -3.90 5.57 18.75
N LEU A 14 -2.99 4.86 18.08
CA LEU A 14 -1.69 5.42 17.72
C LEU A 14 -1.76 6.39 16.54
N THR A 15 -2.64 6.16 15.56
CA THR A 15 -2.74 7.04 14.39
C THR A 15 -3.10 8.47 14.74
N PRO A 16 -4.14 8.77 15.55
CA PRO A 16 -4.44 10.15 15.92
C PRO A 16 -3.30 10.78 16.72
N ILE A 17 -2.69 10.05 17.66
CA ILE A 17 -1.53 10.55 18.43
C ILE A 17 -0.38 10.92 17.48
N ALA A 18 -0.09 10.04 16.51
CA ALA A 18 0.95 10.27 15.54
C ALA A 18 0.69 11.48 14.65
N LEU A 19 -0.56 11.66 14.20
CA LEU A 19 -0.97 12.83 13.41
C LEU A 19 -0.87 14.13 14.21
N ILE A 20 -1.20 14.12 15.50
CA ILE A 20 -1.05 15.29 16.38
C ILE A 20 0.42 15.66 16.52
N LEU A 21 1.29 14.68 16.82
CA LEU A 21 2.73 14.91 16.97
C LEU A 21 3.34 15.48 15.68
N LEU A 22 2.92 14.92 14.54
CA LEU A 22 3.34 15.38 13.22
C LEU A 22 2.85 16.82 12.94
N SER A 23 1.59 17.12 13.26
CA SER A 23 0.99 18.45 13.09
C SER A 23 1.65 19.50 13.99
N VAL A 24 1.81 19.23 15.28
CA VAL A 24 2.40 20.17 16.27
C VAL A 24 3.88 20.41 15.96
N GLY A 25 4.63 19.35 15.69
CA GLY A 25 6.03 19.46 15.27
C GLY A 25 6.14 20.24 13.95
N GLY A 26 5.28 19.91 12.98
CA GLY A 26 5.13 20.58 11.69
C GLY A 26 4.89 22.08 11.76
N GLN A 27 3.89 22.47 12.53
CA GLN A 27 3.53 23.86 12.75
C GLN A 27 4.67 24.65 13.38
N THR A 28 5.35 24.07 14.37
CA THR A 28 6.51 24.71 15.01
C THR A 28 7.63 24.93 14.00
N VAL A 29 7.98 23.91 13.20
CA VAL A 29 8.97 24.03 12.11
C VAL A 29 8.58 25.13 11.13
N ASN A 30 7.33 25.13 10.68
CA ASN A 30 6.82 26.11 9.71
C ASN A 30 6.90 27.54 10.25
N LEU A 31 6.48 27.76 11.51
CA LEU A 31 6.54 29.06 12.15
C LEU A 31 7.99 29.52 12.36
N THR A 32 8.89 28.64 12.81
CA THR A 32 10.30 28.99 13.03
C THR A 32 10.98 29.37 11.73
N LEU A 33 10.81 28.59 10.66
CA LEU A 33 11.41 28.86 9.35
C LEU A 33 10.86 30.14 8.71
N LEU A 34 9.56 30.39 8.82
CA LEU A 34 8.94 31.59 8.26
C LEU A 34 9.23 32.86 9.08
N ALA A 35 9.35 32.76 10.41
CA ALA A 35 9.53 33.92 11.28
C ALA A 35 11.00 34.38 11.38
N TYR A 36 11.96 33.45 11.38
CA TYR A 36 13.37 33.76 11.64
C TYR A 36 14.28 33.60 10.41
N GLY A 37 13.75 33.04 9.31
CA GLY A 37 14.59 32.59 8.20
C GLY A 37 15.46 31.40 8.62
N PHE A 38 16.34 30.96 7.71
CA PHE A 38 17.26 29.86 7.98
C PHE A 38 18.70 30.34 7.84
N ASP A 39 19.44 30.29 8.94
CA ASP A 39 20.87 30.62 9.03
C ASP A 39 21.75 29.36 9.19
N GLY A 40 21.15 28.17 9.02
CA GLY A 40 21.80 26.88 9.26
C GLY A 40 21.76 26.43 10.72
N TYR A 41 21.21 27.22 11.64
CA TYR A 41 21.15 26.87 13.06
C TYR A 41 19.92 25.98 13.36
N LEU A 42 20.15 24.68 13.47
CA LEU A 42 19.08 23.68 13.70
C LEU A 42 18.64 23.53 15.17
N ALA A 43 19.37 24.10 16.13
CA ALA A 43 19.07 23.89 17.55
C ALA A 43 17.63 24.27 17.97
N PRO A 44 17.02 25.38 17.46
CA PRO A 44 15.64 25.73 17.77
C PRO A 44 14.63 24.72 17.23
N LEU A 45 15.00 23.98 16.18
CA LEU A 45 14.15 23.00 15.51
C LEU A 45 14.21 21.62 16.16
N VAL A 46 15.21 21.33 17.01
CA VAL A 46 15.45 19.98 17.57
C VAL A 46 14.19 19.43 18.27
N GLY A 47 13.55 20.21 19.13
CA GLY A 47 12.33 19.78 19.82
C GLY A 47 11.19 19.43 18.86
N SER A 48 10.97 20.27 17.85
CA SER A 48 9.94 20.06 16.83
C SER A 48 10.23 18.87 15.91
N LEU A 49 11.50 18.67 15.54
CA LEU A 49 11.95 17.52 14.75
C LEU A 49 11.82 16.21 15.54
N LEU A 50 12.08 16.23 16.85
CA LEU A 50 11.86 15.08 17.72
C LEU A 50 10.38 14.71 17.81
N LEU A 51 9.48 15.68 17.89
CA LEU A 51 8.03 15.44 17.85
C LEU A 51 7.61 14.80 16.52
N GLN A 52 8.07 15.35 15.39
CA GLN A 52 7.81 14.74 14.08
C GLN A 52 8.37 13.32 13.99
N ALA A 53 9.63 13.10 14.43
CA ALA A 53 10.25 11.79 14.42
C ALA A 53 9.49 10.77 15.27
N LEU A 54 8.99 11.17 16.45
CA LEU A 54 8.13 10.34 17.29
C LEU A 54 6.82 10.00 16.58
N GLY A 55 6.15 10.99 15.97
CA GLY A 55 4.94 10.77 15.18
C GLY A 55 5.18 9.80 14.02
N LEU A 56 6.26 9.98 13.27
CA LEU A 56 6.66 9.09 12.18
C LEU A 56 6.94 7.67 12.69
N ALA A 57 7.64 7.51 13.81
CA ALA A 57 7.90 6.20 14.42
C ALA A 57 6.59 5.48 14.79
N LEU A 58 5.60 6.20 15.32
CA LEU A 58 4.28 5.63 15.60
C LEU A 58 3.55 5.21 14.32
N LEU A 59 3.57 6.02 13.25
CA LEU A 59 2.97 5.63 11.96
C LEU A 59 3.66 4.40 11.36
N ILE A 60 4.99 4.34 11.45
CA ILE A 60 5.77 3.16 11.02
C ILE A 60 5.34 1.94 11.81
N LEU A 61 5.19 2.05 13.13
CA LEU A 61 4.72 0.96 13.97
C LEU A 61 3.32 0.48 13.55
N VAL A 62 2.41 1.41 13.24
CA VAL A 62 1.08 1.09 12.69
C VAL A 62 1.21 0.31 11.37
N VAL A 63 2.07 0.72 10.44
CA VAL A 63 2.29 -0.04 9.18
C VAL A 63 2.90 -1.41 9.44
N LEU A 64 3.83 -1.53 10.38
CA LEU A 64 4.43 -2.81 10.76
C LEU A 64 3.39 -3.77 11.36
N THR A 65 2.34 -3.28 12.02
CA THR A 65 1.22 -4.15 12.44
C THR A 65 0.52 -4.83 11.26
N GLY A 66 0.63 -4.24 10.06
CA GLY A 66 0.16 -4.79 8.78
C GLY A 66 0.78 -6.13 8.39
N ILE A 67 1.93 -6.51 8.99
CA ILE A 67 2.53 -7.84 8.84
C ILE A 67 1.60 -8.91 9.43
N TRP A 68 0.97 -8.61 10.56
CA TRP A 68 0.09 -9.55 11.26
C TRP A 68 -1.33 -9.48 10.71
N SER A 69 -1.86 -8.27 10.53
CA SER A 69 -3.24 -8.03 10.13
C SER A 69 -3.38 -6.75 9.32
N SER A 70 -4.03 -6.83 8.16
CA SER A 70 -4.38 -5.66 7.34
C SER A 70 -5.55 -4.85 7.89
N ALA A 71 -6.27 -5.37 8.90
CA ALA A 71 -7.50 -4.77 9.39
C ALA A 71 -7.28 -3.38 10.02
N GLY A 72 -6.20 -3.20 10.79
CA GLY A 72 -5.87 -1.90 11.38
C GLY A 72 -5.66 -0.81 10.32
N LEU A 73 -4.92 -1.12 9.26
CA LEU A 73 -4.67 -0.20 8.15
C LEU A 73 -5.94 0.15 7.37
N ILE A 74 -6.85 -0.82 7.17
CA ILE A 74 -8.14 -0.56 6.53
C ILE A 74 -9.00 0.36 7.41
N VAL A 75 -9.08 0.11 8.72
CA VAL A 75 -9.85 0.95 9.65
C VAL A 75 -9.30 2.38 9.68
N VAL A 76 -7.97 2.53 9.75
CA VAL A 76 -7.30 3.83 9.63
C VAL A 76 -7.61 4.51 8.30
N GLY A 77 -7.66 3.73 7.21
CA GLY A 77 -8.10 4.20 5.90
C GLY A 77 -9.53 4.73 5.91
N ILE A 78 -10.45 4.05 6.58
CA ILE A 78 -11.85 4.51 6.72
C ILE A 78 -11.90 5.83 7.50
N SER A 79 -11.02 6.03 8.48
CA SER A 79 -10.90 7.31 9.19
C SER A 79 -10.49 8.48 8.28
N SER A 80 -9.99 8.23 7.06
CA SER A 80 -9.73 9.28 6.05
C SER A 80 -11.01 9.93 5.48
N ILE A 81 -12.19 9.33 5.69
CA ILE A 81 -13.47 9.91 5.25
C ILE A 81 -13.73 11.26 5.93
N VAL A 82 -13.38 11.39 7.22
CA VAL A 82 -13.57 12.63 7.97
C VAL A 82 -12.76 13.79 7.36
N PRO A 83 -11.42 13.70 7.21
CA PRO A 83 -10.66 14.78 6.58
C PRO A 83 -10.99 14.97 5.10
N LEU A 84 -11.50 13.94 4.41
CA LEU A 84 -12.02 14.08 3.04
C LEU A 84 -13.25 14.98 3.00
N ILE A 85 -14.22 14.75 3.91
CA ILE A 85 -15.39 15.61 4.05
C ILE A 85 -14.97 17.03 4.36
N VAL A 86 -13.99 17.23 5.25
CA VAL A 86 -13.47 18.56 5.59
C VAL A 86 -12.83 19.26 4.40
N ALA A 87 -12.02 18.55 3.60
CA ALA A 87 -11.38 19.12 2.43
C ALA A 87 -12.40 19.47 1.32
N VAL A 88 -13.47 18.69 1.19
CA VAL A 88 -14.54 18.92 0.19
C VAL A 88 -15.50 20.01 0.64
N PHE A 89 -15.83 20.07 1.93
CA PHE A 89 -16.76 21.00 2.53
C PHE A 89 -16.05 21.85 3.59
N PRO A 90 -15.36 22.94 3.20
CA PRO A 90 -14.66 23.82 4.13
C PRO A 90 -15.58 24.36 5.24
N VAL A 91 -16.89 24.46 5.00
CA VAL A 91 -17.88 24.88 6.01
C VAL A 91 -17.84 23.99 7.26
N THR A 92 -17.55 22.70 7.10
CA THR A 92 -17.43 21.76 8.22
C THR A 92 -16.22 22.07 9.11
N LEU A 93 -15.18 22.70 8.56
CA LEU A 93 -14.02 23.16 9.32
C LEU A 93 -14.42 24.19 10.39
N SER A 94 -15.31 25.12 10.05
CA SER A 94 -15.79 26.16 10.99
C SER A 94 -16.53 25.57 12.20
N TRP A 95 -17.18 24.42 12.00
CA TRP A 95 -17.85 23.68 13.06
C TRP A 95 -16.84 22.86 13.87
N ILE A 96 -15.90 22.20 13.20
CA ILE A 96 -14.87 21.36 13.84
C ILE A 96 -13.94 22.21 14.71
N ILE A 97 -13.49 23.38 14.26
CA ILE A 97 -12.59 24.26 15.02
C ILE A 97 -13.25 24.75 16.33
N ARG A 98 -14.58 24.76 16.43
CA ARG A 98 -15.28 25.12 17.68
C ARG A 98 -15.22 24.00 18.73
N ILE A 99 -14.97 22.77 18.31
CA ILE A 99 -15.09 21.56 19.15
C ILE A 99 -13.72 20.91 19.37
N LEU A 100 -12.81 21.02 18.40
CA LEU A 100 -11.46 20.46 18.46
C LEU A 100 -10.43 21.50 18.92
N PRO A 101 -9.39 21.07 19.66
CA PRO A 101 -8.24 21.92 19.94
C PRO A 101 -7.65 22.47 18.64
N ARG A 102 -7.20 23.73 18.66
CA ARG A 102 -6.71 24.46 17.48
C ARG A 102 -5.62 23.69 16.71
N ASP A 103 -4.76 22.99 17.44
CA ASP A 103 -3.65 22.19 16.91
C ASP A 103 -4.11 21.02 16.01
N TRP A 104 -5.35 20.53 16.19
CA TRP A 104 -5.96 19.55 15.30
C TRP A 104 -6.52 20.20 14.03
N GLY A 105 -7.04 21.43 14.15
CA GLY A 105 -7.61 22.17 13.04
C GLY A 105 -6.57 22.47 11.98
N ASP A 106 -5.38 22.91 12.39
CA ASP A 106 -4.32 23.30 11.45
C ASP A 106 -3.81 22.12 10.60
N GLY A 107 -3.60 20.95 11.20
CA GLY A 107 -3.22 19.74 10.45
C GLY A 107 -4.27 19.28 9.44
N LEU A 108 -5.56 19.45 9.76
CA LEU A 108 -6.67 19.17 8.84
C LEU A 108 -6.72 20.15 7.68
N VAL A 109 -6.48 21.45 7.93
CA VAL A 109 -6.47 22.51 6.90
C VAL A 109 -5.41 22.25 5.83
N TYR A 110 -4.22 21.77 6.23
CA TYR A 110 -3.12 21.51 5.29
C TYR A 110 -3.14 20.11 4.67
N GLY A 111 -4.18 19.30 4.96
CA GLY A 111 -4.40 18.01 4.29
C GLY A 111 -3.47 16.87 4.72
N VAL A 112 -2.69 17.04 5.79
CA VAL A 112 -1.78 16.00 6.32
C VAL A 112 -2.52 14.69 6.59
N PRO A 113 -3.72 14.68 7.22
CA PRO A 113 -4.48 13.46 7.43
C PRO A 113 -4.87 12.76 6.13
N LEU A 114 -5.19 13.49 5.05
CA LEU A 114 -5.51 12.86 3.77
C LEU A 114 -4.30 12.18 3.13
N VAL A 115 -3.15 12.85 3.17
CA VAL A 115 -1.88 12.36 2.60
C VAL A 115 -1.37 11.14 3.36
N VAL A 116 -1.76 10.96 4.62
CA VAL A 116 -1.34 9.80 5.44
C VAL A 116 -2.41 8.70 5.43
N LEU A 117 -3.65 9.02 5.80
CA LEU A 117 -4.70 8.04 6.04
C LEU A 117 -5.18 7.35 4.75
N ALA A 118 -5.33 8.08 3.64
CA ALA A 118 -5.78 7.49 2.39
C ALA A 118 -4.76 6.46 1.85
N PRO A 119 -3.44 6.75 1.85
CA PRO A 119 -2.43 5.74 1.56
C PRO A 119 -2.44 4.54 2.49
N LEU A 120 -2.56 4.75 3.81
CA LEU A 120 -2.61 3.65 4.78
C LEU A 120 -3.80 2.72 4.51
N GLY A 121 -4.96 3.28 4.18
CA GLY A 121 -6.12 2.51 3.74
C GLY A 121 -5.85 1.65 2.51
N ALA A 122 -5.29 2.27 1.47
CA ALA A 122 -4.93 1.58 0.23
C ALA A 122 -3.89 0.46 0.47
N MET A 123 -2.88 0.71 1.31
CA MET A 123 -1.89 -0.27 1.73
C MET A 123 -2.53 -1.47 2.43
N GLY A 124 -3.46 -1.22 3.37
CA GLY A 124 -4.23 -2.28 4.03
C GLY A 124 -5.02 -3.13 3.03
N LEU A 125 -5.64 -2.49 2.04
CA LEU A 125 -6.40 -3.15 0.99
C LEU A 125 -5.49 -4.02 0.09
N VAL A 126 -4.32 -3.50 -0.30
CA VAL A 126 -3.33 -4.26 -1.07
C VAL A 126 -2.83 -5.47 -0.29
N LEU A 127 -2.52 -5.33 1.00
CA LEU A 127 -2.10 -6.46 1.84
C LEU A 127 -3.20 -7.53 1.94
N ALA A 128 -4.46 -7.11 2.08
CA ALA A 128 -5.59 -8.04 2.10
C ALA A 128 -5.70 -8.81 0.77
N LEU A 129 -5.49 -8.15 -0.36
CA LEU A 129 -5.52 -8.77 -1.69
C LEU A 129 -4.34 -9.70 -1.94
N VAL A 130 -3.12 -9.29 -1.55
CA VAL A 130 -1.89 -10.09 -1.75
C VAL A 130 -1.90 -11.35 -0.87
N ARG A 131 -2.50 -11.29 0.33
CA ARG A 131 -2.72 -12.47 1.17
C ARG A 131 -3.66 -13.49 0.52
N ARG A 132 -4.65 -13.04 -0.26
CA ARG A 132 -5.55 -13.93 -1.00
C ARG A 132 -4.82 -14.57 -2.20
N ASP A 133 -4.15 -13.75 -3.01
CA ASP A 133 -3.43 -14.18 -4.20
C ASP A 133 -1.96 -13.70 -4.21
N PRO A 134 -1.02 -14.47 -3.64
CA PRO A 134 0.39 -14.10 -3.57
C PRO A 134 1.16 -14.31 -4.86
N ARG A 135 0.55 -14.89 -5.91
CA ARG A 135 1.25 -15.26 -7.15
C ARG A 135 1.88 -14.03 -7.82
N PRO A 136 3.19 -14.07 -8.14
CA PRO A 136 3.83 -12.99 -8.86
C PRO A 136 3.19 -12.87 -10.25
N ARG A 137 2.71 -11.68 -10.58
CA ARG A 137 2.27 -11.35 -11.93
C ARG A 137 3.52 -11.22 -12.80
N GLY A 138 3.47 -11.69 -14.05
CA GLY A 138 4.64 -11.79 -14.92
C GLY A 138 5.46 -10.49 -15.03
N THR A 139 6.71 -10.62 -15.49
CA THR A 139 7.69 -9.52 -15.59
C THR A 139 7.13 -8.26 -16.25
N ALA A 140 6.31 -8.41 -17.31
CA ALA A 140 5.65 -7.28 -17.99
C ALA A 140 4.75 -6.44 -17.05
N LEU A 141 3.97 -7.09 -16.18
CA LEU A 141 3.10 -6.40 -15.22
C LEU A 141 3.90 -5.71 -14.10
N SER A 142 5.07 -6.25 -13.75
CA SER A 142 6.00 -5.59 -12.83
C SER A 142 6.54 -4.27 -13.40
N VAL A 143 6.95 -4.27 -14.67
CA VAL A 143 7.44 -3.06 -15.36
C VAL A 143 6.35 -2.00 -15.44
N ILE A 144 5.12 -2.40 -15.81
CA ILE A 144 3.97 -1.48 -15.80
C ILE A 144 3.77 -0.90 -14.39
N GLY A 145 3.91 -1.71 -13.34
CA GLY A 145 3.76 -1.24 -11.98
C GLY A 145 4.79 -0.19 -11.56
N ILE A 146 6.04 -0.36 -11.98
CA ILE A 146 7.15 0.56 -11.69
C ILE A 146 6.93 1.92 -12.35
N VAL A 147 6.30 1.98 -13.53
CA VAL A 147 6.06 3.24 -14.25
C VAL A 147 4.72 3.86 -13.86
N ALA A 148 3.66 3.05 -13.75
CA ALA A 148 2.32 3.55 -13.48
C ALA A 148 2.17 4.05 -12.03
N ALA A 149 2.79 3.42 -11.03
CA ALA A 149 2.63 3.87 -9.64
C ALA A 149 3.21 5.27 -9.41
N PRO A 150 4.45 5.62 -9.83
CA PRO A 150 4.95 6.99 -9.72
C PRO A 150 4.07 8.00 -10.46
N LEU A 151 3.60 7.69 -11.67
CA LEU A 151 2.73 8.59 -12.44
C LEU A 151 1.38 8.82 -11.74
N LEU A 152 0.75 7.76 -11.24
CA LEU A 152 -0.53 7.87 -10.54
C LEU A 152 -0.39 8.58 -9.18
N LEU A 153 0.70 8.31 -8.45
CA LEU A 153 0.97 8.95 -7.17
C LEU A 153 1.31 10.43 -7.33
N THR A 154 2.11 10.79 -8.35
CA THR A 154 2.44 12.19 -8.64
C THR A 154 1.21 12.95 -9.11
N ALA A 155 0.44 12.41 -10.06
CA ALA A 155 -0.82 13.01 -10.52
C ALA A 155 -1.84 13.11 -9.37
N GLY A 156 -1.93 12.08 -8.53
CA GLY A 156 -2.82 12.06 -7.37
C GLY A 156 -2.43 13.08 -6.31
N ALA A 157 -1.15 13.16 -5.96
CA ALA A 157 -0.61 14.16 -5.03
C ALA A 157 -0.78 15.59 -5.56
N TRP A 158 -0.59 15.80 -6.87
CA TRP A 158 -0.83 17.09 -7.51
C TRP A 158 -2.30 17.49 -7.46
N ALA A 159 -3.21 16.58 -7.84
CA ALA A 159 -4.65 16.85 -7.79
C ALA A 159 -5.16 17.10 -6.36
N LEU A 160 -4.66 16.33 -5.39
CA LEU A 160 -4.93 16.54 -3.96
C LEU A 160 -4.49 17.92 -3.49
N THR A 161 -3.20 18.24 -3.68
CA THR A 161 -2.62 19.50 -3.19
C THR A 161 -3.26 20.70 -3.89
N TRP A 162 -3.56 20.59 -5.18
CA TRP A 162 -4.26 21.63 -5.92
C TRP A 162 -5.70 21.84 -5.42
N GLY A 163 -6.45 20.75 -5.22
CA GLY A 163 -7.82 20.83 -4.71
C GLY A 163 -7.89 21.42 -3.30
N ILE A 164 -6.99 21.00 -2.40
CA ILE A 164 -6.87 21.57 -1.05
C ILE A 164 -6.49 23.05 -1.13
N ALA A 165 -5.53 23.41 -1.97
CA ALA A 165 -5.07 24.78 -2.13
C ALA A 165 -6.15 25.72 -2.66
N ASP A 166 -6.87 25.32 -3.72
CA ASP A 166 -7.93 26.14 -4.29
C ASP A 166 -9.09 26.31 -3.29
N GLY A 167 -9.46 25.24 -2.59
CA GLY A 167 -10.48 25.30 -1.53
C GLY A 167 -10.08 26.22 -0.37
N ALA A 168 -8.86 26.07 0.13
CA ALA A 168 -8.35 26.88 1.24
C ALA A 168 -8.17 28.36 0.85
N LEU A 169 -7.57 28.65 -0.31
CA LEU A 169 -7.41 30.02 -0.79
C LEU A 169 -8.74 30.72 -1.01
N PHE A 170 -9.72 30.02 -1.59
CA PHE A 170 -11.05 30.59 -1.79
C PHE A 170 -11.71 30.94 -0.46
N ALA A 171 -11.70 30.00 0.49
CA ALA A 171 -12.28 30.19 1.81
C ALA A 171 -11.63 31.37 2.56
N LEU A 172 -10.30 31.49 2.49
CA LEU A 172 -9.56 32.55 3.18
C LEU A 172 -9.69 33.92 2.50
N GLN A 173 -9.80 33.98 1.18
CA GLN A 173 -9.89 35.26 0.46
C GLN A 173 -11.29 35.85 0.45
N ARG A 174 -12.32 35.01 0.42
CA ARG A 174 -13.72 35.45 0.33
C ARG A 174 -14.49 35.33 1.64
N PHE A 175 -13.90 34.68 2.66
CA PHE A 175 -14.61 34.29 3.89
C PHE A 175 -15.86 33.44 3.62
N GLU A 176 -15.91 32.80 2.44
CA GLU A 176 -16.99 31.92 1.97
C GLU A 176 -16.53 30.47 2.07
N PHE A 177 -17.17 29.67 2.91
CA PHE A 177 -16.79 28.27 3.15
C PHE A 177 -17.61 27.27 2.33
N ASP A 178 -18.21 27.72 1.23
CA ASP A 178 -19.09 26.92 0.39
C ASP A 178 -18.36 25.83 -0.39
N LEU A 179 -19.13 24.81 -0.81
CA LEU A 179 -18.63 23.73 -1.66
C LEU A 179 -18.17 24.31 -3.01
N ARG A 180 -16.89 24.09 -3.34
CA ARG A 180 -16.36 24.32 -4.68
C ARG A 180 -16.30 23.01 -5.46
N PRO A 181 -17.16 22.81 -6.48
CA PRO A 181 -17.19 21.55 -7.22
C PRO A 181 -15.84 21.20 -7.87
N GLY A 182 -15.12 22.20 -8.37
CA GLY A 182 -13.78 22.02 -8.97
C GLY A 182 -12.77 21.49 -7.96
N ALA A 183 -12.57 22.19 -6.85
CA ALA A 183 -11.68 21.77 -5.76
C ALA A 183 -12.06 20.39 -5.20
N ALA A 184 -13.35 20.18 -4.92
CA ALA A 184 -13.88 18.91 -4.45
C ALA A 184 -13.56 17.76 -5.41
N SER A 185 -13.83 17.94 -6.70
CA SER A 185 -13.55 16.92 -7.72
C SER A 185 -12.07 16.60 -7.83
N ALA A 186 -11.19 17.60 -7.69
CA ALA A 186 -9.75 17.41 -7.69
C ALA A 186 -9.27 16.64 -6.46
N VAL A 187 -9.81 16.93 -5.26
CA VAL A 187 -9.52 16.16 -4.05
C VAL A 187 -9.97 14.71 -4.21
N PHE A 188 -11.20 14.46 -4.66
CA PHE A 188 -11.69 13.10 -4.89
C PHE A 188 -10.87 12.35 -5.93
N ALA A 189 -10.61 12.96 -7.09
CA ALA A 189 -9.78 12.39 -8.14
C ALA A 189 -8.37 12.08 -7.62
N GLY A 190 -7.81 13.00 -6.84
CA GLY A 190 -6.50 12.83 -6.21
C GLY A 190 -6.45 11.64 -5.24
N VAL A 191 -7.44 11.51 -4.33
CA VAL A 191 -7.55 10.34 -3.44
C VAL A 191 -7.64 9.04 -4.25
N LEU A 192 -8.49 9.01 -5.28
CA LEU A 192 -8.66 7.83 -6.13
C LEU A 192 -7.38 7.46 -6.88
N LEU A 193 -6.67 8.45 -7.42
CA LEU A 193 -5.38 8.25 -8.09
C LEU A 193 -4.31 7.73 -7.13
N VAL A 194 -4.27 8.23 -5.90
CA VAL A 194 -3.37 7.73 -4.85
C VAL A 194 -3.68 6.27 -4.50
N ILE A 195 -4.96 5.95 -4.30
CA ILE A 195 -5.42 4.57 -4.05
C ILE A 195 -5.04 3.67 -5.23
N ALA A 196 -5.27 4.11 -6.46
CA ALA A 196 -4.92 3.37 -7.67
C ALA A 196 -3.40 3.15 -7.79
N GLY A 197 -2.59 4.20 -7.55
CA GLY A 197 -1.13 4.12 -7.57
C GLY A 197 -0.59 3.12 -6.55
N ILE A 198 -1.16 3.09 -5.34
CA ILE A 198 -0.80 2.08 -4.33
C ILE A 198 -1.33 0.70 -4.72
N ALA A 199 -2.53 0.59 -5.29
CA ALA A 199 -3.07 -0.70 -5.73
C ALA A 199 -2.19 -1.38 -6.80
N VAL A 200 -1.55 -0.59 -7.66
CA VAL A 200 -0.62 -1.05 -8.69
C VAL A 200 0.64 -1.71 -8.09
N THR A 201 0.98 -1.44 -6.83
CA THR A 201 2.08 -2.13 -6.11
C THR A 201 1.84 -3.63 -5.92
N ARG A 202 0.60 -4.08 -6.11
CA ARG A 202 0.29 -5.51 -6.27
C ARG A 202 1.12 -6.15 -7.39
N TRP A 203 1.47 -5.39 -8.44
CA TRP A 203 2.19 -5.91 -9.61
C TRP A 203 3.70 -5.83 -9.44
N SER A 204 4.21 -4.79 -8.77
CA SER A 204 5.63 -4.65 -8.44
C SER A 204 5.81 -4.17 -7.00
N PRO A 205 6.59 -4.89 -6.16
CA PRO A 205 6.83 -4.46 -4.80
C PRO A 205 7.69 -3.20 -4.74
N PHE A 206 8.53 -2.95 -5.74
CA PHE A 206 9.46 -1.81 -5.77
C PHE A 206 8.85 -0.53 -6.32
N ALA A 207 7.58 -0.57 -6.74
CA ALA A 207 6.88 0.55 -7.38
C ALA A 207 6.82 1.82 -6.50
N LEU A 208 6.89 1.67 -5.17
CA LEU A 208 6.87 2.81 -4.24
C LEU A 208 8.26 3.36 -3.88
N VAL A 209 9.35 2.69 -4.24
CA VAL A 209 10.70 3.11 -3.82
C VAL A 209 11.06 4.47 -4.42
N LEU A 210 10.83 4.65 -5.72
CA LEU A 210 11.13 5.90 -6.41
C LEU A 210 10.32 7.10 -5.87
N PRO A 211 8.98 7.04 -5.75
CA PRO A 211 8.21 8.14 -5.17
C PRO A 211 8.55 8.37 -3.69
N ALA A 212 8.90 7.32 -2.93
CA ALA A 212 9.33 7.47 -1.56
C ALA A 212 10.63 8.27 -1.44
N LEU A 213 11.64 7.91 -2.24
CA LEU A 213 12.91 8.62 -2.27
C LEU A 213 12.74 10.07 -2.71
N ALA A 214 11.91 10.33 -3.72
CA ALA A 214 11.62 11.68 -4.17
C ALA A 214 11.01 12.54 -3.05
N LEU A 215 10.03 12.01 -2.31
CA LEU A 215 9.40 12.72 -1.18
C LEU A 215 10.38 12.96 -0.03
N LEU A 216 11.21 11.96 0.30
CA LEU A 216 12.21 12.10 1.36
C LEU A 216 13.28 13.13 0.99
N VAL A 217 13.79 13.09 -0.25
CA VAL A 217 14.76 14.07 -0.73
C VAL A 217 14.15 15.47 -0.74
N ALA A 218 12.92 15.63 -1.21
CA ALA A 218 12.22 16.93 -1.18
C ALA A 218 12.03 17.46 0.25
N SER A 219 11.60 16.60 1.19
CA SER A 219 11.47 16.98 2.60
C SER A 219 12.81 17.35 3.25
N ILE A 220 13.88 16.60 2.94
CA ILE A 220 15.23 16.89 3.46
C ILE A 220 15.76 18.20 2.88
N LEU A 221 15.65 18.41 1.57
CA LEU A 221 16.11 19.63 0.91
C LEU A 221 15.44 20.87 1.47
N LEU A 222 14.14 20.79 1.80
CA LEU A 222 13.41 21.91 2.37
C LEU A 222 13.92 22.34 3.75
N ILE A 223 14.50 21.41 4.53
CA ILE A 223 15.06 21.68 5.86
C ILE A 223 16.55 22.00 5.77
N ALA A 224 17.30 21.27 4.95
CA ALA A 224 18.76 21.34 4.90
C ALA A 224 19.31 22.41 3.96
N ALA A 225 18.56 22.76 2.91
CA ALA A 225 18.94 23.76 1.92
C ALA A 225 17.72 24.61 1.48
N PRO A 226 17.02 25.28 2.42
CA PRO A 226 15.81 26.05 2.12
C PRO A 226 16.03 27.12 1.06
N GLU A 227 17.21 27.75 1.01
CA GLU A 227 17.56 28.73 -0.02
C GLU A 227 17.51 28.18 -1.45
N THR A 228 17.68 26.86 -1.63
CA THR A 228 17.55 26.19 -2.93
C THR A 228 16.13 25.65 -3.16
N ALA A 229 15.49 25.14 -2.12
CA ALA A 229 14.18 24.52 -2.21
C ALA A 229 13.05 25.55 -2.37
N PHE A 230 13.10 26.66 -1.63
CA PHE A 230 12.05 27.67 -1.67
C PHE A 230 11.88 28.31 -3.06
N PRO A 231 12.92 28.76 -3.78
CA PRO A 231 12.76 29.34 -5.11
C PRO A 231 12.02 28.41 -6.08
N LEU A 232 12.38 27.12 -6.09
CA LEU A 232 11.72 26.10 -6.92
C LEU A 232 10.24 25.93 -6.56
N LEU A 233 9.90 26.03 -5.26
CA LEU A 233 8.52 25.97 -4.79
C LEU A 233 7.75 27.28 -5.08
N PHE A 234 8.45 28.42 -5.13
CA PHE A 234 7.86 29.71 -5.48
C PHE A 234 7.47 29.82 -6.95
N GLU A 235 8.09 29.04 -7.84
CA GLU A 235 7.71 28.92 -9.26
C GLU A 235 6.37 28.17 -9.46
N LEU A 236 5.88 27.46 -8.43
CA LEU A 236 4.59 26.77 -8.52
C LEU A 236 3.42 27.76 -8.62
N PRO A 237 2.29 27.34 -9.23
CA PRO A 237 1.05 28.10 -9.20
C PRO A 237 0.71 28.54 -7.77
N ARG A 238 0.19 29.76 -7.60
CA ARG A 238 -0.01 30.44 -6.30
C ARG A 238 -0.59 29.55 -5.19
N GLY A 239 -1.59 28.71 -5.52
CA GLY A 239 -2.16 27.76 -4.55
C GLY A 239 -1.19 26.68 -4.09
N LEU A 240 -0.48 26.06 -5.02
CA LEU A 240 0.48 25.00 -4.72
C LEU A 240 1.70 25.52 -3.97
N ASN A 241 2.15 26.72 -4.29
CA ASN A 241 3.22 27.40 -3.56
C ASN A 241 2.89 27.60 -2.07
N THR A 242 1.62 27.74 -1.70
CA THR A 242 1.26 27.87 -0.27
C THR A 242 1.15 26.50 0.39
N VAL A 243 0.51 25.52 -0.26
CA VAL A 243 0.20 24.23 0.37
C VAL A 243 1.37 23.25 0.35
N VAL A 244 2.14 23.18 -0.75
CA VAL A 244 3.22 22.18 -0.90
C VAL A 244 4.34 22.37 0.12
N PRO A 245 4.92 23.58 0.30
CA PRO A 245 5.97 23.77 1.30
C PRO A 245 5.44 23.49 2.71
N THR A 246 4.24 23.97 3.05
CA THR A 246 3.64 23.73 4.36
C THR A 246 3.40 22.23 4.59
N LEU A 247 2.87 21.49 3.62
CA LEU A 247 2.66 20.06 3.73
C LEU A 247 3.98 19.29 3.89
N LEU A 248 5.05 19.71 3.23
CA LEU A 248 6.39 19.14 3.37
C LEU A 248 6.98 19.45 4.75
N LEU A 249 6.87 20.69 5.25
CA LEU A 249 7.34 21.11 6.57
C LEU A 249 6.54 20.49 7.71
N TYR A 250 5.26 20.24 7.48
CA TYR A 250 4.40 19.46 8.39
C TYR A 250 4.76 17.97 8.38
N GLY A 251 5.80 17.55 7.67
CA GLY A 251 6.26 16.17 7.65
C GLY A 251 5.37 15.24 6.82
N GLY A 252 4.42 15.77 6.04
CA GLY A 252 3.55 14.97 5.17
C GLY A 252 4.34 14.21 4.09
N GLY A 253 5.34 14.87 3.50
CA GLY A 253 6.26 14.24 2.53
C GLY A 253 7.11 13.14 3.18
N ALA A 254 7.74 13.43 4.31
CA ALA A 254 8.53 12.47 5.08
C ALA A 254 7.69 11.27 5.54
N ALA A 255 6.47 11.52 6.02
CA ALA A 255 5.52 10.47 6.41
C ALA A 255 5.17 9.58 5.22
N ALA A 256 4.67 10.14 4.12
CA ALA A 256 4.35 9.35 2.94
C ALA A 256 5.56 8.55 2.43
N GLY A 257 6.75 9.17 2.36
CA GLY A 257 7.98 8.51 1.93
C GLY A 257 8.40 7.34 2.83
N LEU A 258 8.46 7.53 4.15
CA LEU A 258 8.80 6.45 5.07
C LEU A 258 7.75 5.34 5.07
N LEU A 259 6.46 5.68 5.02
CA LEU A 259 5.39 4.69 4.97
C LEU A 259 5.46 3.87 3.67
N TYR A 260 5.80 4.48 2.54
CA TYR A 260 6.02 3.79 1.27
C TYR A 260 7.19 2.79 1.32
N LEU A 261 8.32 3.17 1.93
CA LEU A 261 9.46 2.27 2.11
C LEU A 261 9.13 1.12 3.07
N VAL A 262 8.57 1.43 4.23
CA VAL A 262 8.18 0.41 5.23
C VAL A 262 7.14 -0.53 4.65
N PHE A 263 6.14 -0.01 3.93
CA PHE A 263 5.15 -0.81 3.24
C PHE A 263 5.78 -1.76 2.22
N THR A 264 6.79 -1.31 1.47
CA THR A 264 7.53 -2.16 0.53
C THR A 264 8.16 -3.35 1.25
N VAL A 265 8.79 -3.13 2.41
CA VAL A 265 9.36 -4.20 3.25
C VAL A 265 8.27 -5.14 3.78
N VAL A 266 7.16 -4.59 4.29
CA VAL A 266 6.01 -5.36 4.77
C VAL A 266 5.43 -6.24 3.66
N LEU A 267 5.26 -5.68 2.46
CA LEU A 267 4.72 -6.36 1.30
C LEU A 267 5.62 -7.52 0.85
N LEU A 268 6.94 -7.31 0.81
CA LEU A 268 7.91 -8.36 0.52
C LEU A 268 7.83 -9.48 1.56
N ARG A 269 7.78 -9.13 2.85
CA ARG A 269 7.66 -10.11 3.94
C ARG A 269 6.36 -10.92 3.89
N VAL A 270 5.24 -10.29 3.57
CA VAL A 270 3.94 -10.96 3.45
C VAL A 270 3.91 -11.91 2.23
N ARG A 271 4.64 -11.59 1.16
CA ARG A 271 4.75 -12.49 -0.01
C ARG A 271 5.64 -13.70 0.24
N THR A 272 6.66 -13.57 1.08
CA THR A 272 7.60 -14.67 1.38
C THR A 272 7.13 -15.56 2.52
N GLN A 273 6.10 -15.17 3.29
CA GLN A 273 5.54 -16.03 4.32
C GLN A 273 4.90 -17.27 3.70
N PRO A 274 5.39 -18.49 4.03
CA PRO A 274 4.73 -19.71 3.60
C PRO A 274 3.31 -19.73 4.16
N ARG A 275 2.35 -20.19 3.35
CA ARG A 275 0.99 -20.48 3.84
C ARG A 275 1.17 -21.54 4.93
N LEU A 276 1.15 -21.13 6.20
CA LEU A 276 0.86 -22.04 7.29
C LEU A 276 -0.57 -22.50 7.04
N THR A 277 -0.71 -23.63 6.38
CA THR A 277 -1.97 -24.35 6.21
C THR A 277 -2.58 -24.49 7.60
N PRO A 278 -3.77 -23.96 7.87
CA PRO A 278 -4.56 -24.47 8.97
C PRO A 278 -5.00 -25.86 8.52
N ASP A 279 -4.20 -26.88 8.84
CA ASP A 279 -4.67 -28.27 8.90
C ASP A 279 -5.69 -28.34 10.04
N GLY A 280 -6.92 -27.96 9.69
CA GLY A 280 -8.10 -27.98 10.55
C GLY A 280 -9.13 -29.00 10.07
N SER A 281 -8.70 -30.02 9.31
CA SER A 281 -9.46 -31.26 9.14
C SER A 281 -9.05 -32.23 10.24
N ALA A 282 -9.46 -31.93 11.47
CA ALA A 282 -9.43 -32.88 12.58
C ALA A 282 -10.80 -32.84 13.27
N HIS A 283 -11.42 -34.02 13.35
CA HIS A 283 -12.77 -34.39 13.82
C HIS A 283 -13.82 -34.46 12.70
N SER A 284 -14.44 -35.59 12.37
CA SER A 284 -14.52 -36.91 13.02
C SER A 284 -15.32 -37.88 12.12
N GLY A 285 -14.96 -39.17 12.08
CA GLY A 285 -15.86 -40.24 11.61
C GLY A 285 -15.15 -41.41 10.93
N ASP A 286 -14.94 -42.48 11.67
CA ASP A 286 -14.31 -43.75 11.29
C ASP A 286 -14.85 -44.40 10.00
N ALA A 287 -13.93 -44.89 9.16
CA ALA A 287 -13.97 -46.25 8.59
C ALA A 287 -12.65 -46.57 7.84
N SER A 288 -11.78 -47.31 8.53
CA SER A 288 -11.00 -48.47 8.05
C SER A 288 -10.07 -48.38 6.82
N SER A 289 -8.82 -48.78 7.11
CA SER A 289 -7.88 -49.59 6.31
C SER A 289 -6.86 -48.90 5.39
N ALA A 290 -5.61 -48.89 5.90
CA ALA A 290 -4.39 -49.28 5.21
C ALA A 290 -4.12 -48.71 3.81
N GLN A 291 -3.31 -47.65 3.75
CA GLN A 291 -2.28 -47.59 2.71
C GLN A 291 -1.08 -46.77 3.18
N ALA A 292 -0.09 -47.50 3.65
CA ALA A 292 1.27 -47.03 3.82
C ALA A 292 1.83 -46.57 2.47
N GLN A 293 2.28 -45.32 2.43
CA GLN A 293 3.67 -44.99 2.10
C GLN A 293 4.23 -45.63 0.81
N TYR A 294 3.79 -45.13 -0.35
CA TYR A 294 4.59 -45.19 -1.57
C TYR A 294 5.36 -43.87 -1.74
N SER A 295 6.53 -43.82 -1.11
CA SER A 295 7.61 -42.92 -1.53
C SER A 295 8.37 -43.62 -2.65
N THR A 296 8.35 -43.00 -3.83
CA THR A 296 9.01 -43.47 -5.05
C THR A 296 10.53 -43.48 -4.90
N GLY A 297 11.08 -44.69 -4.75
CA GLY A 297 12.20 -45.21 -5.54
C GLY A 297 13.42 -44.33 -5.75
N GLN A 298 14.19 -44.12 -4.68
CA GLN A 298 15.61 -43.78 -4.73
C GLN A 298 16.38 -45.09 -4.95
N TYR A 299 16.87 -45.34 -6.17
CA TYR A 299 17.69 -46.52 -6.46
C TYR A 299 19.02 -46.38 -5.72
N ALA A 300 19.21 -47.24 -4.72
CA ALA A 300 20.49 -47.46 -4.08
C ALA A 300 21.38 -48.28 -5.02
N ASP A 301 22.58 -47.76 -5.29
CA ASP A 301 23.67 -48.46 -5.96
C ASP A 301 23.97 -49.77 -5.23
N VAL A 302 23.56 -50.90 -5.83
CA VAL A 302 24.04 -52.23 -5.46
C VAL A 302 25.20 -52.56 -6.39
N GLN A 303 26.39 -52.39 -5.82
CA GLN A 303 27.69 -52.64 -6.42
C GLN A 303 27.89 -54.16 -6.63
N TYR A 304 27.78 -54.64 -7.87
CA TYR A 304 28.15 -56.01 -8.24
C TYR A 304 29.65 -56.10 -8.57
N PRO A 305 30.38 -57.09 -8.01
CA PRO A 305 31.80 -57.26 -8.29
C PRO A 305 32.02 -58.06 -9.59
N GLY A 306 32.86 -57.50 -10.47
CA GLY A 306 33.83 -58.25 -11.28
C GLY A 306 33.30 -59.10 -12.44
N ALA A 307 33.37 -58.54 -13.66
CA ALA A 307 33.74 -59.29 -14.85
C ALA A 307 34.51 -58.38 -15.81
N GLN A 308 35.84 -58.50 -15.80
CA GLN A 308 36.74 -57.91 -16.78
C GLN A 308 36.56 -58.64 -18.13
N TYR A 309 36.28 -57.90 -19.20
CA TYR A 309 36.62 -58.31 -20.56
C TYR A 309 37.33 -57.16 -21.29
N PRO A 310 38.51 -57.40 -21.87
CA PRO A 310 39.34 -56.39 -22.52
C PRO A 310 39.02 -56.28 -24.02
N GLY A 311 39.08 -55.06 -24.55
CA GLY A 311 39.28 -54.80 -25.98
C GLY A 311 38.10 -54.12 -26.67
N ALA A 312 38.27 -52.82 -26.95
CA ALA A 312 37.95 -52.15 -28.22
C ALA A 312 37.96 -50.63 -27.99
N GLN A 313 39.16 -50.05 -28.02
CA GLN A 313 39.36 -48.64 -28.31
C GLN A 313 39.10 -48.41 -29.80
N ASN A 314 38.60 -47.21 -30.11
CA ASN A 314 38.49 -46.57 -31.42
C ASN A 314 37.30 -46.94 -32.31
N ALA A 315 36.26 -46.11 -32.26
CA ALA A 315 35.49 -45.70 -33.43
C ALA A 315 34.77 -44.37 -33.15
N GLN A 316 35.53 -43.28 -33.17
CA GLN A 316 34.99 -41.96 -33.48
C GLN A 316 34.60 -41.94 -34.97
N ASN A 317 33.51 -41.24 -35.29
CA ASN A 317 33.02 -40.86 -36.63
C ASN A 317 32.10 -41.85 -37.37
N ALA A 318 30.80 -41.71 -37.13
CA ALA A 318 29.69 -41.72 -38.11
C ALA A 318 28.43 -41.34 -37.31
N GLN A 319 27.53 -40.44 -37.73
CA GLN A 319 26.65 -40.67 -38.88
C GLN A 319 26.02 -39.38 -39.40
N THR A 320 26.05 -39.30 -40.72
CA THR A 320 25.20 -38.56 -41.67
C THR A 320 23.70 -38.89 -41.55
N GLN A 321 22.88 -37.84 -41.44
CA GLN A 321 21.81 -37.42 -42.38
C GLN A 321 20.84 -38.49 -42.96
N TYR A 322 19.54 -38.45 -42.58
CA TYR A 322 18.33 -38.19 -43.42
C TYR A 322 17.03 -38.14 -42.55
N PRO A 323 15.94 -37.44 -43.01
CA PRO A 323 14.72 -37.06 -42.25
C PRO A 323 13.45 -37.84 -42.73
N PRO A 324 12.21 -37.30 -42.57
CA PRO A 324 11.35 -37.23 -41.40
C PRO A 324 10.13 -38.19 -41.50
N ALA A 325 9.41 -38.43 -40.40
CA ALA A 325 8.08 -39.06 -40.44
C ALA A 325 7.03 -38.14 -39.79
N GLN A 326 6.09 -37.69 -40.63
CA GLN A 326 4.87 -36.96 -40.29
C GLN A 326 3.82 -37.93 -39.73
N PHE A 327 3.13 -37.59 -38.63
CA PHE A 327 1.75 -37.99 -38.30
C PHE A 327 1.17 -37.03 -37.22
N PRO A 328 -0.16 -36.89 -37.10
CA PRO A 328 -0.86 -35.60 -36.96
C PRO A 328 -1.29 -35.26 -35.51
N PRO A 329 -1.88 -34.06 -35.28
CA PRO A 329 -2.08 -33.52 -33.93
C PRO A 329 -3.23 -34.19 -33.18
N THR A 330 -2.97 -34.57 -31.93
CA THR A 330 -4.01 -34.98 -30.99
C THR A 330 -4.87 -33.79 -30.57
N ALA A 331 -6.18 -34.04 -30.62
CA ALA A 331 -7.25 -33.08 -30.59
C ALA A 331 -7.37 -32.27 -29.29
N MET A 332 -7.83 -31.03 -29.49
CA MET A 332 -8.35 -30.13 -28.47
C MET A 332 -9.52 -30.81 -27.73
N GLN A 333 -9.42 -30.89 -26.40
CA GLN A 333 -10.54 -31.25 -25.55
C GLN A 333 -11.45 -30.03 -25.38
N HIS A 334 -12.57 -30.03 -26.09
CA HIS A 334 -13.69 -29.14 -25.79
C HIS A 334 -14.50 -29.70 -24.61
N PRO A 335 -15.03 -28.85 -23.71
CA PRO A 335 -15.98 -29.26 -22.67
C PRO A 335 -17.33 -29.59 -23.29
N TYR A 336 -17.89 -30.74 -22.94
CA TYR A 336 -19.26 -31.13 -23.32
C TYR A 336 -20.30 -30.17 -22.71
N PRO A 337 -21.36 -29.79 -23.44
CA PRO A 337 -22.55 -29.19 -22.84
C PRO A 337 -23.36 -30.26 -22.08
N PRO A 338 -24.06 -29.89 -20.99
CA PRO A 338 -24.86 -30.83 -20.21
C PRO A 338 -26.07 -31.34 -21.02
N SER A 339 -26.34 -32.64 -20.89
CA SER A 339 -27.48 -33.32 -21.50
C SER A 339 -28.82 -32.72 -21.04
N PRO A 340 -29.77 -32.44 -21.94
CA PRO A 340 -31.12 -32.01 -21.57
C PRO A 340 -31.88 -33.22 -21.01
N GLY A 341 -32.20 -33.20 -19.71
CA GLY A 341 -33.05 -34.23 -19.10
C GLY A 341 -32.84 -34.53 -17.61
N GLN A 342 -31.85 -33.95 -16.94
CA GLN A 342 -31.71 -34.13 -15.49
C GLN A 342 -32.34 -32.95 -14.74
N GLN A 343 -33.56 -33.17 -14.25
CA GLN A 343 -34.18 -32.32 -13.24
C GLN A 343 -33.35 -32.38 -11.95
N PRO A 344 -32.97 -31.24 -11.34
CA PRO A 344 -32.37 -31.25 -10.02
C PRO A 344 -33.35 -31.80 -8.97
N PRO A 345 -32.87 -32.50 -7.93
CA PRO A 345 -33.73 -33.01 -6.87
C PRO A 345 -34.44 -31.85 -6.14
N PRO A 346 -35.70 -32.04 -5.72
CA PRO A 346 -36.47 -31.00 -5.05
C PRO A 346 -35.83 -30.62 -3.70
N ALA A 347 -35.85 -29.32 -3.40
CA ALA A 347 -35.35 -28.77 -2.14
C ALA A 347 -36.15 -29.31 -0.94
N PRO A 348 -35.51 -29.52 0.24
CA PRO A 348 -36.22 -29.90 1.45
C PRO A 348 -37.21 -28.83 1.89
N TYR A 349 -38.40 -29.25 2.33
CA TYR A 349 -39.43 -28.37 2.86
C TYR A 349 -38.95 -27.62 4.14
N PRO A 350 -39.33 -26.35 4.33
CA PRO A 350 -39.05 -25.63 5.56
C PRO A 350 -39.87 -26.22 6.73
N PRO A 351 -39.35 -26.18 7.97
CA PRO A 351 -40.04 -26.68 9.14
C PRO A 351 -41.32 -25.87 9.42
N GLN A 352 -42.43 -26.58 9.65
CA GLN A 352 -43.69 -25.97 10.07
C GLN A 352 -43.59 -25.43 11.50
N PRO A 353 -44.19 -24.27 11.82
CA PRO A 353 -44.34 -23.80 13.19
C PRO A 353 -45.35 -24.69 13.94
N GLY A 354 -44.94 -25.22 15.10
CA GLY A 354 -45.83 -25.95 16.00
C GLY A 354 -46.77 -25.04 16.80
N PRO A 355 -47.88 -25.60 17.34
CA PRO A 355 -48.95 -24.89 18.03
C PRO A 355 -48.57 -24.30 19.39
#